data_AF-A0A7X7M6F7-F1
#
_entry.id   AF-A0A7X7M6F7-F1
#
_cell.length_a   1.000
_cell.length_b   1.000
_cell.length_c   1.000
_cell.angle_alpha   90.00
_cell.angle_beta   90.00
_cell.angle_gamma   90.00
#
_symmetry.space_group_name_H-M   'P 1'
#
loop_
_entity.id
_entity.type
_entity.pdbx_description
1 polymer ?
#
loop_
_entity_poly.entity_id
_entity_poly.type
_entity_poly.pdbx_seq_one_letter_code
_entity_poly.pdbx_strand_id
1 'polypeptide(L)'
;MMEQKTPLYERHVQAGGKIVPFAGYLLPLHYGPGLIAEHMAVRQKCGLFDVSHMGEFILRGPGALANLNRLLSNDYSDLQPGRVRYGLLCNEQGGVIDDMLVYKLGHEHYLAVVNAANREKDAAWVRDHLTGPVMFSDISGDSSLLALQGPLSREILGKVTGDIPEKYYHFVSPAKINNINVMISRTGYTGELGYEIMVDNEDAVALWDLLLEAGESAGLIPCGLGARDTLRLEAAMPLW
;
A
#
# COMPACT_ATOMS: atom_id res chain seq x y z
N MET A 1 2.23 -18.63 -15.96
CA MET A 1 2.27 -17.22 -16.39
C MET A 1 3.68 -16.71 -16.12
N MET A 2 4.19 -15.78 -16.93
CA MET A 2 5.48 -15.14 -16.67
C MET A 2 5.30 -14.18 -15.47
N GLU A 3 6.21 -14.23 -14.50
CA GLU A 3 6.13 -13.37 -13.32
C GLU A 3 6.32 -11.89 -13.70
N GLN A 4 5.52 -11.02 -13.08
CA GLN A 4 5.59 -9.56 -13.23
C GLN A 4 6.73 -8.97 -12.40
N LYS A 5 7.16 -7.76 -12.76
CA LYS A 5 8.17 -6.98 -12.05
C LYS A 5 7.57 -5.65 -11.64
N THR A 6 7.85 -5.21 -10.42
CA THR A 6 7.56 -3.82 -10.02
C THR A 6 8.57 -2.88 -10.70
N PRO A 7 8.29 -1.56 -10.79
CA PRO A 7 9.26 -0.59 -11.28
C PRO A 7 10.58 -0.57 -10.50
N LEU A 8 10.58 -1.09 -9.27
CA LEU A 8 11.73 -1.13 -8.37
C LEU A 8 12.55 -2.42 -8.48
N TYR A 9 12.19 -3.35 -9.38
CA TYR A 9 12.87 -4.64 -9.50
C TYR A 9 14.40 -4.52 -9.63
N GLU A 10 14.90 -3.62 -10.48
CA GLU A 10 16.34 -3.46 -10.67
C GLU A 10 17.03 -2.89 -9.40
N ARG A 11 16.33 -2.05 -8.61
CA ARG A 11 16.82 -1.57 -7.32
C ARG A 11 16.90 -2.70 -6.29
N HIS A 12 15.94 -3.62 -6.31
CA HIS A 12 15.97 -4.81 -5.45
C HIS A 12 17.19 -5.67 -5.73
N VAL A 13 17.49 -5.93 -7.01
CA VAL A 13 18.67 -6.71 -7.42
C VAL A 13 19.96 -6.00 -7.01
N GLN A 14 20.07 -4.69 -7.25
CA GLN A 14 21.25 -3.89 -6.89
C GLN A 14 21.49 -3.83 -5.39
N ALA A 15 20.42 -3.78 -4.58
CA ALA A 15 20.48 -3.82 -3.12
C ALA A 15 20.77 -5.22 -2.55
N GLY A 16 21.02 -6.23 -3.39
CA GLY A 16 21.30 -7.60 -2.97
C GLY A 16 20.06 -8.35 -2.47
N GLY A 17 18.88 -7.97 -2.93
CA GLY A 17 17.62 -8.62 -2.62
C GLY A 17 17.59 -10.08 -3.10
N LYS A 18 17.21 -11.00 -2.22
CA LYS A 18 16.94 -12.39 -2.58
C LYS A 18 15.55 -12.49 -3.21
N ILE A 19 15.51 -12.40 -4.54
CA ILE A 19 14.25 -12.38 -5.30
C ILE A 19 13.57 -13.75 -5.29
N VAL A 20 12.26 -13.76 -5.04
CA VAL A 20 11.38 -14.94 -5.07
C VAL A 20 10.06 -14.62 -5.81
N PRO A 21 9.38 -15.64 -6.38
CA PRO A 21 8.02 -15.46 -6.86
C PRO A 21 7.04 -15.32 -5.68
N PHE A 22 6.18 -14.30 -5.73
CA PHE A 22 5.11 -14.06 -4.77
C PHE A 22 3.92 -13.43 -5.47
N ALA A 23 2.73 -14.05 -5.39
CA ALA A 23 1.49 -13.54 -5.97
C ALA A 23 1.60 -13.11 -7.45
N GLY A 24 2.40 -13.82 -8.25
CA GLY A 24 2.63 -13.49 -9.66
C GLY A 24 3.66 -12.39 -9.93
N TYR A 25 4.36 -11.90 -8.91
CA TYR A 25 5.45 -10.92 -9.00
C TYR A 25 6.80 -11.49 -8.54
N LEU A 26 7.89 -10.90 -9.02
CA LEU A 26 9.24 -11.12 -8.52
C LEU A 26 9.61 -10.04 -7.49
N LEU A 27 9.74 -10.45 -6.23
CA LEU A 27 9.96 -9.53 -5.10
C LEU A 27 11.05 -10.05 -4.16
N PRO A 28 11.73 -9.16 -3.41
CA PRO A 28 12.75 -9.57 -2.44
C PRO A 28 12.12 -10.25 -1.23
N LEU A 29 12.54 -11.48 -0.92
CA LEU A 29 12.20 -12.16 0.34
C LEU A 29 12.87 -11.45 1.52
N HIS A 30 14.13 -11.07 1.34
CA HIS A 30 14.96 -10.28 2.25
C HIS A 30 16.16 -9.72 1.45
N TYR A 31 16.91 -8.81 2.04
CA TYR A 31 18.15 -8.21 1.54
C TYR A 31 19.35 -8.74 2.33
N GLY A 32 20.53 -8.15 2.09
CA GLY A 32 21.81 -8.56 2.69
C GLY A 32 21.79 -8.77 4.22
N PRO A 33 21.20 -7.87 5.04
CA PRO A 33 21.13 -8.04 6.49
C PRO A 33 20.35 -9.28 6.96
N GLY A 34 19.44 -9.77 6.12
CA GLY A 34 18.58 -10.92 6.39
C GLY A 34 17.30 -10.55 7.14
N LEU A 35 16.35 -11.50 7.10
CA LEU A 35 14.97 -11.33 7.61
C LEU A 35 14.92 -10.81 9.05
N ILE A 36 15.71 -11.39 9.96
CA ILE A 36 15.70 -10.99 11.37
C ILE A 36 16.16 -9.54 11.54
N ALA A 37 17.21 -9.14 10.83
CA ALA A 37 17.72 -7.77 10.91
C ALA A 37 16.72 -6.76 10.35
N GLU A 38 16.04 -7.08 9.25
CA GLU A 38 14.96 -6.27 8.67
C GLU A 38 13.76 -6.13 9.60
N HIS A 39 13.34 -7.23 10.21
CA HIS A 39 12.28 -7.22 11.22
C HIS A 39 12.65 -6.30 12.39
N MET A 40 13.86 -6.46 12.94
CA MET A 40 14.32 -5.62 14.06
C MET A 40 14.49 -4.15 13.65
N ALA A 41 14.85 -3.87 12.40
CA ALA A 41 14.91 -2.50 11.89
C ALA A 41 13.53 -1.84 11.92
N VAL A 42 12.45 -2.52 11.55
CA VAL A 42 11.10 -1.95 11.66
C VAL A 42 10.70 -1.75 13.12
N ARG A 43 10.97 -2.73 14.00
CA ARG A 43 10.63 -2.63 15.43
C ARG A 43 11.37 -1.52 16.18
N GLN A 44 12.63 -1.27 15.81
CA GLN A 44 13.51 -0.38 16.58
C GLN A 44 13.83 0.94 15.88
N LYS A 45 13.72 0.99 14.56
CA LYS A 45 14.15 2.11 13.71
C LYS A 45 13.12 2.38 12.61
N CYS A 46 13.43 2.01 11.37
CA CYS A 46 12.53 2.09 10.24
C CYS A 46 12.96 1.09 9.14
N GLY A 47 11.99 0.55 8.41
CA GLY A 47 12.17 -0.26 7.21
C GLY A 47 11.36 0.30 6.04
N LEU A 48 11.90 0.19 4.83
CA LEU A 48 11.24 0.58 3.58
C LEU A 48 10.86 -0.68 2.79
N PHE A 49 9.58 -0.83 2.47
CA PHE A 49 9.07 -1.95 1.69
C PHE A 49 8.57 -1.48 0.33
N ASP A 50 8.86 -2.25 -0.71
CA ASP A 50 8.14 -2.17 -1.98
C ASP A 50 6.89 -3.04 -1.89
N VAL A 51 5.73 -2.40 -1.96
CA VAL A 51 4.42 -3.04 -1.97
C VAL A 51 3.64 -2.71 -3.25
N SER A 52 4.33 -2.34 -4.32
CA SER A 52 3.76 -2.00 -5.65
C SER A 52 3.19 -3.20 -6.41
N HIS A 53 3.11 -4.36 -5.77
CA HIS A 53 2.42 -5.54 -6.29
C HIS A 53 0.93 -5.54 -5.93
N MET A 54 0.52 -4.71 -4.94
CA MET A 54 -0.87 -4.51 -4.57
C MET A 54 -1.70 -4.01 -5.77
N GLY A 55 -3.01 -4.19 -5.70
CA GLY A 55 -3.92 -3.66 -6.72
C GLY A 55 -4.58 -2.36 -6.28
N GLU A 56 -4.89 -1.49 -7.24
CA GLU A 56 -5.53 -0.20 -7.02
C GLU A 56 -6.78 -0.04 -7.91
N PHE A 57 -7.95 0.07 -7.28
CA PHE A 57 -9.23 0.22 -7.97
C PHE A 57 -9.85 1.59 -7.71
N ILE A 58 -10.25 2.29 -8.77
CA ILE A 58 -11.02 3.52 -8.69
C ILE A 58 -12.50 3.22 -8.84
N LEU A 59 -13.31 3.70 -7.91
CA LEU A 59 -14.77 3.77 -8.03
C LEU A 59 -15.19 5.24 -8.05
N ARG A 60 -15.89 5.66 -9.10
CA ARG A 60 -16.30 7.06 -9.29
C ARG A 60 -17.74 7.22 -9.76
N GLY A 61 -18.45 8.20 -9.21
CA GLY A 61 -19.82 8.58 -9.60
C GLY A 61 -20.88 8.28 -8.53
N PRO A 62 -22.15 8.65 -8.78
CA PRO A 62 -23.19 8.66 -7.75
C PRO A 62 -23.49 7.30 -7.13
N GLY A 63 -23.26 6.22 -7.88
CA GLY A 63 -23.42 4.86 -7.38
C GLY A 63 -22.26 4.36 -6.52
N ALA A 64 -21.12 5.06 -6.44
CA ALA A 64 -19.90 4.54 -5.82
C ALA A 64 -20.09 4.18 -4.33
N LEU A 65 -20.66 5.08 -3.54
CA LEU A 65 -20.90 4.83 -2.11
C LEU A 65 -21.86 3.66 -1.88
N ALA A 66 -22.97 3.60 -2.62
CA ALA A 66 -23.94 2.53 -2.48
C ALA A 66 -23.34 1.16 -2.83
N ASN A 67 -22.49 1.10 -3.86
CA ASN A 67 -21.79 -0.15 -4.20
C ASN A 67 -20.72 -0.53 -3.18
N LEU A 68 -19.94 0.42 -2.66
CA LEU A 68 -18.99 0.14 -1.57
C LEU A 68 -19.69 -0.48 -0.35
N ASN A 69 -20.77 0.14 0.12
CA ASN A 69 -21.54 -0.36 1.27
C ASN A 69 -22.26 -1.69 1.02
N ARG A 70 -22.50 -2.05 -0.25
CA ARG A 70 -23.12 -3.33 -0.61
C ARG A 70 -22.07 -4.44 -0.73
N LEU A 71 -20.89 -4.13 -1.25
CA LEU A 71 -19.83 -5.10 -1.50
C LEU A 71 -18.96 -5.38 -0.27
N LEU A 72 -18.79 -4.38 0.59
CA LEU A 72 -17.84 -4.44 1.70
C LEU A 72 -18.55 -4.51 3.05
N SER A 73 -17.91 -5.18 4.00
CA SER A 73 -18.48 -5.45 5.33
C SER A 73 -18.52 -4.24 6.29
N ASN A 74 -17.84 -3.15 5.96
CA ASN A 74 -17.81 -1.93 6.77
C ASN A 74 -18.75 -0.85 6.19
N ASP A 75 -19.19 0.11 7.00
CA ASP A 75 -19.95 1.26 6.51
C ASP A 75 -18.97 2.34 6.03
N TYR A 76 -19.25 2.97 4.88
CA TYR A 76 -18.48 4.06 4.27
C TYR A 76 -19.26 5.37 4.19
N SER A 77 -20.49 5.41 4.72
CA SER A 77 -21.40 6.57 4.63
C SER A 77 -20.89 7.81 5.33
N ASP A 78 -20.19 7.64 6.46
CA ASP A 78 -19.58 8.71 7.25
C ASP A 78 -18.09 8.94 6.90
N LEU A 79 -17.53 8.20 5.94
CA LEU A 79 -16.15 8.38 5.52
C LEU A 79 -16.02 9.77 4.89
N GLN A 80 -15.09 10.57 5.41
CA GLN A 80 -14.84 11.94 4.93
C GLN A 80 -13.67 11.95 3.95
N PRO A 81 -13.62 12.89 2.97
CA PRO A 81 -12.45 13.06 2.12
C PRO A 81 -11.15 13.17 2.91
N GLY A 82 -10.07 12.55 2.41
CA GLY A 82 -8.79 12.49 3.13
C GLY A 82 -8.71 11.38 4.19
N ARG A 83 -9.73 10.53 4.30
CA ARG A 83 -9.75 9.39 5.23
C ARG A 83 -9.71 8.05 4.51
N VAL A 84 -9.17 7.07 5.22
CA VAL A 84 -9.08 5.67 4.82
C VAL A 84 -9.97 4.83 5.73
N ARG A 85 -10.48 3.70 5.25
CA ARG A 85 -11.18 2.71 6.07
C ARG A 85 -10.94 1.32 5.53
N TYR A 86 -10.62 0.41 6.43
CA TYR A 86 -10.47 -1.02 6.15
C TYR A 86 -11.83 -1.73 6.09
N GLY A 87 -11.99 -2.68 5.18
CA GLY A 87 -13.16 -3.56 5.13
C GLY A 87 -12.87 -4.86 4.40
N LEU A 88 -13.81 -5.80 4.51
CA LEU A 88 -13.74 -7.11 3.85
C LEU A 88 -14.67 -7.11 2.65
N LEU A 89 -14.18 -7.58 1.51
CA LEU A 89 -15.01 -7.95 0.38
C LEU A 89 -15.58 -9.34 0.63
N CYS A 90 -16.90 -9.46 0.64
CA CYS A 90 -17.57 -10.72 0.94
C CYS A 90 -18.40 -11.21 -0.24
N ASN A 91 -18.59 -12.52 -0.32
CA ASN A 91 -19.59 -13.14 -1.18
C ASN A 91 -20.98 -13.18 -0.49
N GLU A 92 -21.99 -13.59 -1.26
CA GLU A 92 -23.39 -13.68 -0.81
C GLU A 92 -23.62 -14.66 0.36
N GLN A 93 -22.67 -15.55 0.65
CA GLN A 93 -22.73 -16.49 1.77
C GLN A 93 -21.98 -15.98 3.02
N GLY A 94 -21.43 -14.76 2.97
CA GLY A 94 -20.63 -14.18 4.05
C GLY A 94 -19.19 -14.69 4.13
N GLY A 95 -18.73 -15.45 3.12
CA GLY A 95 -17.33 -15.82 2.97
C GLY A 95 -16.51 -14.62 2.50
N VAL A 96 -15.34 -14.41 3.10
CA VAL A 96 -14.42 -13.33 2.72
C VAL A 96 -13.70 -13.70 1.43
N ILE A 97 -13.78 -12.81 0.45
CA ILE A 97 -13.10 -12.89 -0.84
C ILE A 97 -11.71 -12.26 -0.73
N ASP A 98 -11.62 -11.07 -0.14
CA ASP A 98 -10.39 -10.32 0.13
C ASP A 98 -10.62 -9.28 1.24
N ASP A 99 -9.54 -8.67 1.72
CA ASP A 99 -9.58 -7.44 2.52
C ASP A 99 -8.97 -6.25 1.79
N MET A 100 -9.40 -5.03 2.12
CA MET A 100 -8.93 -3.84 1.42
C MET A 100 -9.01 -2.56 2.23
N LEU A 101 -8.19 -1.58 1.85
CA LEU A 101 -8.27 -0.21 2.33
C LEU A 101 -9.00 0.67 1.30
N VAL A 102 -10.05 1.35 1.73
CA VAL A 102 -10.80 2.31 0.90
C VAL A 102 -10.47 3.74 1.32
N TYR A 103 -9.98 4.52 0.37
CA TYR A 103 -9.62 5.92 0.47
C TYR A 103 -10.73 6.76 -0.12
N LYS A 104 -11.23 7.76 0.61
CA LYS A 104 -12.15 8.75 0.04
C LYS A 104 -11.38 9.92 -0.52
N LEU A 105 -11.18 9.92 -1.84
CA LEU A 105 -10.43 10.95 -2.56
C LEU A 105 -11.22 12.25 -2.71
N GLY A 106 -12.56 12.16 -2.72
CA GLY A 106 -13.43 13.32 -2.83
C GLY A 106 -14.91 12.98 -2.82
N HIS A 107 -15.71 13.89 -3.37
CA HIS A 107 -17.12 13.62 -3.63
C HIS A 107 -17.24 12.50 -4.67
N GLU A 108 -17.96 11.43 -4.32
CA GLU A 108 -18.21 10.29 -5.21
C GLU A 108 -16.96 9.69 -5.86
N HIS A 109 -15.80 9.76 -5.19
CA HIS A 109 -14.52 9.32 -5.74
C HIS A 109 -13.73 8.58 -4.66
N TYR A 110 -13.46 7.32 -4.93
CA TYR A 110 -12.85 6.38 -3.99
C TYR A 110 -11.75 5.57 -4.69
N LEU A 111 -10.71 5.27 -3.93
CA LEU A 111 -9.66 4.32 -4.29
C LEU A 111 -9.73 3.15 -3.32
N ALA A 112 -9.66 1.93 -3.80
CA ALA A 112 -9.51 0.72 -2.99
C ALA A 112 -8.17 0.07 -3.30
N VAL A 113 -7.38 -0.23 -2.26
CA VAL A 113 -6.11 -0.95 -2.35
C VAL A 113 -6.34 -2.40 -1.91
N VAL A 114 -6.05 -3.36 -2.78
CA VAL A 114 -6.39 -4.80 -2.65
C VAL A 114 -5.15 -5.70 -2.73
N ASN A 115 -5.27 -6.95 -2.31
CA ASN A 115 -4.13 -7.87 -2.33
C ASN A 115 -3.75 -8.31 -3.76
N ALA A 116 -2.44 -8.39 -3.99
CA ALA A 116 -1.87 -8.75 -5.30
C ALA A 116 -2.42 -10.05 -5.88
N ALA A 117 -2.49 -11.10 -5.07
CA ALA A 117 -2.94 -12.43 -5.50
C ALA A 117 -4.43 -12.44 -5.89
N ASN A 118 -5.21 -11.49 -5.37
CA ASN A 118 -6.64 -11.41 -5.52
C ASN A 118 -7.08 -10.35 -6.54
N ARG A 119 -6.19 -9.47 -7.01
CA ARG A 119 -6.49 -8.36 -7.95
C ARG A 119 -7.44 -8.75 -9.08
N GLU A 120 -7.11 -9.76 -9.89
CA GLU A 120 -7.94 -10.12 -11.05
C GLU A 120 -9.32 -10.65 -10.63
N LYS A 121 -9.34 -11.49 -9.57
CA LYS A 121 -10.56 -12.06 -9.00
C LYS A 121 -11.46 -10.96 -8.42
N ASP A 122 -10.88 -10.03 -7.69
CA ASP A 122 -11.60 -8.94 -7.03
C ASP A 122 -12.10 -7.93 -8.04
N ALA A 123 -11.30 -7.59 -9.05
CA ALA A 123 -11.72 -6.71 -10.13
C ALA A 123 -12.89 -7.32 -10.91
N ALA A 124 -12.85 -8.62 -11.21
CA ALA A 124 -13.97 -9.33 -11.84
C ALA A 124 -15.22 -9.31 -10.94
N TRP A 125 -15.06 -9.66 -9.66
CA TRP A 125 -16.15 -9.66 -8.68
C TRP A 125 -16.80 -8.28 -8.57
N VAL A 126 -16.01 -7.22 -8.40
CA VAL A 126 -16.53 -5.86 -8.31
C VAL A 126 -17.30 -5.53 -9.58
N ARG A 127 -16.70 -5.67 -10.77
CA ARG A 127 -17.34 -5.35 -12.07
C ARG A 127 -18.68 -6.05 -12.25
N ASP A 128 -18.74 -7.35 -11.96
CA ASP A 128 -19.94 -8.17 -12.15
C ASP A 128 -21.09 -7.77 -11.22
N HIS A 129 -20.77 -7.14 -10.09
CA HIS A 129 -21.75 -6.77 -9.10
C HIS A 129 -22.11 -5.29 -9.12
N LEU A 130 -21.40 -4.40 -9.84
CA LEU A 130 -21.73 -2.97 -9.84
C LEU A 130 -23.13 -2.69 -10.36
N THR A 131 -23.83 -1.75 -9.72
CA THR A 131 -25.17 -1.32 -10.11
C THR A 131 -25.26 0.20 -10.14
N GLY A 132 -26.11 0.75 -11.01
CA GLY A 132 -26.33 2.19 -11.12
C GLY A 132 -25.17 2.96 -11.77
N PRO A 133 -25.18 4.30 -11.71
CA PRO A 133 -24.19 5.14 -12.37
C PRO A 133 -22.87 5.17 -11.59
N VAL A 134 -21.99 4.22 -11.88
CA VAL A 134 -20.64 4.11 -11.29
C VAL A 134 -19.63 3.67 -12.35
N MET A 135 -18.50 4.35 -12.38
CA MET A 135 -17.31 3.99 -13.13
C MET A 135 -16.40 3.14 -12.26
N PHE A 136 -15.82 2.10 -12.84
CA PHE A 136 -14.78 1.30 -12.21
C PHE A 136 -13.56 1.22 -13.13
N SER A 137 -12.38 1.47 -12.56
CA SER A 137 -11.11 1.33 -13.25
C SER A 137 -10.12 0.58 -12.37
N ASP A 138 -9.41 -0.38 -12.95
CA ASP A 138 -8.22 -0.98 -12.34
C ASP A 138 -7.02 -0.19 -12.84
N ILE A 139 -6.36 0.55 -11.94
CA ILE A 139 -5.22 1.42 -12.24
C ILE A 139 -3.90 0.84 -11.73
N SER A 140 -3.87 -0.45 -11.36
CA SER A 140 -2.72 -1.08 -10.71
C SER A 140 -1.44 -1.10 -11.57
N GLY A 141 -1.58 -0.84 -12.88
CA GLY A 141 -0.45 -0.73 -13.81
C GLY A 141 0.21 0.65 -13.84
N ASP A 142 -0.38 1.66 -13.16
CA ASP A 142 -0.02 3.06 -13.33
C ASP A 142 0.75 3.62 -12.13
N SER A 143 0.59 3.02 -10.94
CA SER A 143 1.19 3.48 -9.69
C SER A 143 2.06 2.45 -8.99
N SER A 144 2.98 2.95 -8.16
CA SER A 144 3.78 2.19 -7.20
C SER A 144 3.41 2.59 -5.77
N LEU A 145 3.64 1.67 -4.84
CA LEU A 145 3.33 1.86 -3.43
C LEU A 145 4.53 1.47 -2.56
N LEU A 146 5.01 2.44 -1.78
CA LEU A 146 6.10 2.24 -0.82
C LEU A 146 5.58 2.32 0.60
N ALA A 147 5.98 1.40 1.47
CA ALA A 147 5.65 1.46 2.90
C ALA A 147 6.89 1.79 3.73
N LEU A 148 6.88 2.96 4.38
CA LEU A 148 7.90 3.42 5.31
C LEU A 148 7.42 3.18 6.75
N GLN A 149 7.96 2.16 7.41
CA GLN A 149 7.36 1.59 8.64
C GLN A 149 8.38 1.52 9.77
N GLY A 150 7.98 1.89 10.99
CA GLY A 150 8.81 1.88 12.21
C GLY A 150 8.75 3.19 12.99
N PRO A 151 9.22 3.22 14.25
CA PRO A 151 9.13 4.38 15.13
C PRO A 151 9.79 5.66 14.57
N LEU A 152 10.82 5.53 13.71
CA LEU A 152 11.52 6.66 13.10
C LEU A 152 10.92 7.11 11.75
N SER A 153 9.87 6.45 11.25
CA SER A 153 9.25 6.74 9.95
C SER A 153 8.81 8.19 9.80
N ARG A 154 8.22 8.80 10.84
CA ARG A 154 7.80 10.22 10.82
C ARG A 154 8.98 11.16 10.73
N GLU A 155 10.06 10.89 11.46
CA GLU A 155 11.26 11.73 11.44
C GLU A 155 11.88 11.72 10.04
N ILE A 156 12.04 10.52 9.46
CA ILE A 156 12.62 10.34 8.13
C ILE A 156 11.77 11.05 7.07
N LEU A 157 10.45 10.83 7.07
CA LEU A 157 9.54 11.47 6.13
C LEU A 157 9.55 13.01 6.28
N GLY A 158 9.68 13.51 7.51
CA GLY A 158 9.76 14.94 7.83
C GLY A 158 10.99 15.64 7.27
N LYS A 159 12.05 14.90 6.90
CA LYS A 159 13.22 15.49 6.23
C LYS A 159 12.94 15.84 4.77
N VAL A 160 11.94 15.22 4.16
CA VAL A 160 11.71 15.30 2.70
C VAL A 160 10.37 15.92 2.31
N THR A 161 9.45 16.06 3.27
CA THR A 161 8.16 16.75 3.07
C THR A 161 7.56 17.27 4.37
N GLY A 162 6.76 18.33 4.27
CA GLY A 162 5.89 18.81 5.35
C GLY A 162 4.47 18.23 5.29
N ASP A 163 4.10 17.52 4.21
CA ASP A 163 2.74 17.05 3.93
C ASP A 163 2.43 15.71 4.64
N ILE A 164 2.59 15.67 5.96
CA ILE A 164 2.52 14.42 6.74
C ILE A 164 1.13 14.26 7.39
N PRO A 165 0.37 13.19 7.07
CA PRO A 165 -0.89 12.92 7.76
C PRO A 165 -0.66 12.60 9.25
N GLU A 166 -1.27 13.37 10.13
CA GLU A 166 -1.04 13.21 11.58
C GLU A 166 -1.76 12.00 12.18
N LYS A 167 -3.00 11.73 11.74
CA LYS A 167 -3.90 10.72 12.33
C LYS A 167 -3.88 9.42 11.52
N TYR A 168 -3.97 8.29 12.21
CA TYR A 168 -4.10 6.99 11.55
C TYR A 168 -5.34 6.96 10.64
N TYR A 169 -5.27 6.24 9.52
CA TYR A 169 -6.31 6.23 8.49
C TYR A 169 -6.67 7.62 7.93
N HIS A 170 -5.68 8.49 7.82
CA HIS A 170 -5.77 9.74 7.07
C HIS A 170 -4.66 9.80 6.02
N PHE A 171 -4.90 10.55 4.96
CA PHE A 171 -3.93 10.76 3.90
C PHE A 171 -3.91 12.22 3.43
N VAL A 172 -2.82 12.62 2.80
CA VAL A 172 -2.65 13.90 2.11
C VAL A 172 -2.43 13.61 0.63
N SER A 173 -3.21 14.26 -0.24
CA SER A 173 -3.12 14.12 -1.70
C SER A 173 -3.66 15.38 -2.41
N PRO A 174 -2.91 15.99 -3.34
CA PRO A 174 -1.49 15.71 -3.60
C PRO A 174 -0.63 16.20 -2.42
N ALA A 175 0.34 15.39 -2.03
CA ALA A 175 1.49 15.77 -1.22
C ALA A 175 2.71 15.90 -2.13
N LYS A 176 3.77 16.59 -1.68
CA LYS A 176 5.01 16.73 -2.44
C LYS A 176 6.24 16.24 -1.69
N ILE A 177 7.03 15.38 -2.33
CA ILE A 177 8.37 14.98 -1.87
C ILE A 177 9.36 15.38 -2.96
N ASN A 178 10.18 16.42 -2.71
CA ASN A 178 11.18 16.92 -3.67
C ASN A 178 10.64 17.10 -5.11
N ASN A 179 9.48 17.76 -5.26
CA ASN A 179 8.73 17.98 -6.50
C ASN A 179 8.02 16.76 -7.12
N ILE A 180 8.18 15.56 -6.56
CA ILE A 180 7.39 14.38 -6.92
C ILE A 180 6.00 14.52 -6.27
N ASN A 181 4.94 14.39 -7.07
CA ASN A 181 3.59 14.34 -6.53
C ASN A 181 3.30 12.94 -5.99
N VAL A 182 2.85 12.87 -4.75
CA VAL A 182 2.56 11.60 -4.08
C VAL A 182 1.23 11.69 -3.32
N MET A 183 0.68 10.55 -2.97
CA MET A 183 -0.30 10.43 -1.90
C MET A 183 0.37 9.77 -0.70
N ILE A 184 0.31 10.41 0.46
CA ILE A 184 0.90 9.88 1.70
C ILE A 184 -0.24 9.54 2.65
N SER A 185 -0.35 8.28 3.06
CA SER A 185 -1.29 7.83 4.09
C SER A 185 -0.59 7.37 5.35
N ARG A 186 -1.17 7.66 6.51
CA ARG A 186 -0.75 7.08 7.78
C ARG A 186 -1.46 5.74 7.96
N THR A 187 -0.91 4.73 7.29
CA THR A 187 -1.37 3.33 7.23
C THR A 187 -0.15 2.40 7.28
N GLY A 188 -0.39 1.11 7.49
CA GLY A 188 0.70 0.14 7.57
C GLY A 188 0.24 -1.25 7.93
N TYR A 189 1.17 -2.20 7.75
CA TYR A 189 0.94 -3.64 7.91
C TYR A 189 1.98 -4.28 8.83
N THR A 190 2.42 -3.53 9.86
CA THR A 190 3.56 -3.92 10.70
C THR A 190 3.29 -3.85 12.20
N GLY A 191 2.19 -3.20 12.61
CA GLY A 191 1.92 -2.88 14.02
C GLY A 191 2.69 -1.67 14.57
N GLU A 192 3.60 -1.08 13.79
CA GLU A 192 4.33 0.14 14.16
C GLU A 192 3.67 1.41 13.62
N LEU A 193 4.18 2.55 14.06
CA LEU A 193 4.00 3.81 13.32
C LEU A 193 4.53 3.63 11.89
N GLY A 194 3.79 4.11 10.89
CA GLY A 194 4.25 4.06 9.52
C GLY A 194 3.39 4.87 8.57
N TYR A 195 3.88 4.95 7.34
CA TYR A 195 3.21 5.59 6.21
C TYR A 195 3.29 4.69 4.99
N GLU A 196 2.31 4.84 4.11
CA GLU A 196 2.33 4.31 2.75
C GLU A 196 2.31 5.50 1.78
N ILE A 197 3.13 5.42 0.75
CA ILE A 197 3.40 6.50 -0.20
C ILE A 197 3.13 5.95 -1.60
N MET A 198 2.01 6.38 -2.18
CA MET A 198 1.63 6.04 -3.54
C MET A 198 2.18 7.10 -4.49
N VAL A 199 2.77 6.66 -5.60
CA VAL A 199 3.47 7.50 -6.58
C VAL A 199 3.28 6.94 -7.98
N ASP A 200 3.36 7.78 -9.00
CA ASP A 200 3.37 7.31 -10.39
C ASP A 200 4.62 6.45 -10.66
N ASN A 201 4.47 5.42 -11.51
CA ASN A 201 5.54 4.44 -11.76
C ASN A 201 6.85 5.04 -12.27
N GLU A 202 6.77 6.16 -13.00
CA GLU A 202 7.95 6.87 -13.52
C GLU A 202 8.83 7.49 -12.42
N ASP A 203 8.23 7.85 -11.28
CA ASP A 203 8.91 8.50 -10.16
C ASP A 203 9.28 7.53 -9.03
N ALA A 204 8.84 6.26 -9.11
CA ALA A 204 9.02 5.27 -8.05
C ALA A 204 10.50 5.06 -7.66
N VAL A 205 11.39 4.96 -8.64
CA VAL A 205 12.84 4.78 -8.42
C VAL A 205 13.42 6.00 -7.71
N ALA A 206 13.07 7.21 -8.16
CA ALA A 206 13.55 8.45 -7.57
C ALA A 206 13.08 8.60 -6.12
N LEU A 207 11.82 8.27 -5.84
CA LEU A 207 11.26 8.28 -4.49
C LEU A 207 11.94 7.26 -3.58
N TRP A 208 12.16 6.03 -4.05
CA TRP A 208 12.85 4.98 -3.30
C TRP A 208 14.25 5.39 -2.86
N ASP A 209 15.07 5.87 -3.81
CA ASP A 209 16.44 6.30 -3.54
C ASP A 209 16.47 7.47 -2.56
N LEU A 210 15.58 8.45 -2.74
CA LEU A 210 15.48 9.63 -1.90
C LEU A 210 15.10 9.28 -0.46
N LEU A 211 14.16 8.35 -0.25
CA LEU A 211 13.76 7.92 1.09
C LEU A 211 14.90 7.19 1.80
N LEU A 212 15.60 6.30 1.09
CA LEU A 212 16.78 5.60 1.64
C LEU A 212 17.89 6.58 2.03
N GLU A 213 18.19 7.55 1.18
CA GLU A 213 19.19 8.60 1.47
C GLU A 213 18.79 9.42 2.72
N ALA A 214 17.54 9.90 2.78
CA ALA A 214 17.06 10.68 3.92
C ALA A 214 17.05 9.88 5.25
N GLY A 215 16.85 8.57 5.15
CA GLY A 215 16.79 7.64 6.28
C GLY A 215 18.12 7.01 6.67
N GLU A 216 19.19 7.15 5.89
CA GLU A 216 20.48 6.48 6.11
C GLU A 216 21.02 6.74 7.52
N SER A 217 21.06 8.00 7.94
CA SER A 217 21.56 8.40 9.27
C SER A 217 20.69 7.88 10.42
N ALA A 218 19.43 7.54 10.15
CA ALA A 218 18.48 6.96 11.10
C ALA A 218 18.49 5.41 11.08
N GLY A 219 19.30 4.81 10.21
CA GLY A 219 19.40 3.37 10.03
C GLY A 219 18.20 2.76 9.30
N LEU A 220 17.56 3.52 8.41
CA LEU A 220 16.58 2.99 7.46
C LEU A 220 17.27 1.95 6.55
N ILE A 221 16.61 0.81 6.36
CA ILE A 221 17.04 -0.21 5.41
C ILE A 221 15.85 -0.68 4.56
N PRO A 222 16.09 -1.19 3.35
CA PRO A 222 15.04 -1.87 2.60
C PRO A 222 14.72 -3.21 3.28
N CYS A 223 13.43 -3.55 3.28
CA CYS A 223 12.89 -4.76 3.92
C CYS A 223 12.08 -5.58 2.92
N GLY A 224 12.23 -6.91 2.97
CA GLY A 224 11.58 -7.86 2.09
C GLY A 224 10.31 -8.48 2.67
N LEU A 225 9.72 -9.38 1.88
CA LEU A 225 8.47 -10.08 2.20
C LEU A 225 8.54 -10.90 3.50
N GLY A 226 9.70 -11.47 3.83
CA GLY A 226 9.87 -12.27 5.05
C GLY A 226 9.74 -11.43 6.33
N ALA A 227 10.31 -10.22 6.33
CA ALA A 227 10.12 -9.30 7.44
C ALA A 227 8.66 -8.81 7.50
N ARG A 228 8.04 -8.50 6.36
CA ARG A 228 6.62 -8.13 6.28
C ARG A 228 5.72 -9.19 6.93
N ASP A 229 5.93 -10.46 6.61
CA ASP A 229 5.11 -11.57 7.13
C ASP A 229 5.28 -11.79 8.65
N THR A 230 6.49 -11.65 9.18
CA THR A 230 6.71 -11.77 10.62
C THR A 230 6.13 -10.58 11.40
N LEU A 231 6.28 -9.36 10.88
CA LEU A 231 5.78 -8.14 11.53
C LEU A 231 4.24 -8.11 11.61
N ARG A 232 3.56 -8.43 10.49
CA ARG A 232 2.09 -8.50 10.45
C ARG A 232 1.55 -9.59 11.36
N LEU A 233 2.24 -10.72 11.45
CA LEU A 233 1.83 -11.85 12.28
C LEU A 233 1.90 -11.48 13.77
N GLU A 234 2.98 -10.84 14.20
CA GLU A 234 3.09 -10.29 15.57
C GLU A 234 2.02 -9.23 15.86
N ALA A 235 1.68 -8.40 14.86
CA ALA A 235 0.61 -7.42 14.96
C ALA A 235 -0.81 -8.02 14.86
N ALA A 236 -0.92 -9.34 14.73
CA ALA A 236 -2.17 -10.09 14.55
C ALA A 236 -3.02 -9.63 13.34
N MET A 237 -2.36 -9.22 12.25
CA MET A 237 -3.02 -8.83 11.01
C MET A 237 -3.22 -10.04 10.07
N PRO A 238 -4.43 -10.22 9.49
CA PRO A 238 -4.72 -11.32 8.57
C PRO A 238 -3.99 -11.15 7.24
N LEU A 239 -3.78 -12.25 6.52
CA LEU A 239 -3.18 -12.29 5.18
C LEU A 239 -4.09 -13.14 4.27
N TRP A 240 -4.43 -12.61 3.10
CA TRP A 240 -5.40 -13.16 2.15
C TRP A 240 -4.79 -13.49 0.78
#